data_AF-A0A7X6L6R3-F1
#
_entry.id   AF-A0A7X6L6R3-F1
#
_cell.length_a   1.000
_cell.length_b   1.000
_cell.length_c   1.000
_cell.angle_alpha   90.00
_cell.angle_beta   90.00
_cell.angle_gamma   90.00
#
_symmetry.space_group_name_H-M   'P 1'
#
loop_
_entity.id
_entity.type
_entity.pdbx_description
1 polymer ?
#
loop_
_entity_poly.entity_id
_entity_poly.type
_entity_poly.pdbx_seq_one_letter_code
_entity_poly.pdbx_strand_id
1 'polypeptide(L)'
;MSELATLVTASAVTHAAASDPYTPAGFGHDPLWLVIAKAVAIFVYLMLIPLIAVLAERKIVARMQMRIGPNRTGPLGSLQSIADGVKMALKEDIVPAIVDKPIYILAPVISVVPAFMAFAVIPLGPEVSVFGVTTPLQLTDLPVAVLYILAITSIGVYGIVLAGWSSGSTYPLLGGLRSTAQVISYEIAMALCFATVFLLGGTMATSGIVSAQEGTWYVFLLLPSFLIYCVSMVGETNRAPFDLPEAEGELVGGFHTEYSSLKFAMFMLAEYVNMGTVSALATTLFLGGWHAPWPLNMWDGANSGWWPVLWFTAKVWTFLFVFIWLRGTLPRLRYDQFMNLGWKLLIPTSLAWVMVVATARVLQAEGYPVQTPILVIGGLVVTGLLVLQFLRAGRAMGTPPQVEEPVAAESTDSTVFLGFPVPPLPADAHARDATRTKAGLLEPLAGFAVTAATMFKKPNTEFYPEQKTPTAPRYHGRHQLNRHPDGLEKCIGCELCAWACPADAIYVEGADNTETERFSPGERYGRVYQINYLRCIGCGLCIEACPTRALTMTNDYEMTDDNRADLIYEKDRLLAPLQPGMTAPPHAMHPGADEADYYLGRVPGDAPATNGATAVPHPGEAPRQPAAAAAEGATR
;
A
#
# COMPACT_ATOMS: atom_id res chain seq x y z
N MET A 1 60.55 -31.04 -19.29
CA MET A 1 59.15 -31.25 -18.81
C MET A 1 58.61 -30.12 -17.94
N SER A 2 59.42 -29.17 -17.44
CA SER A 2 58.89 -27.99 -16.72
C SER A 2 58.64 -26.75 -17.60
N GLU A 3 59.24 -26.64 -18.79
CA GLU A 3 59.00 -25.48 -19.69
C GLU A 3 57.73 -25.57 -20.54
N LEU A 4 57.17 -26.77 -20.74
CA LEU A 4 55.90 -26.95 -21.44
C LEU A 4 54.68 -26.59 -20.57
N ALA A 5 54.81 -26.61 -19.24
CA ALA A 5 53.74 -26.22 -18.32
C ALA A 5 53.58 -24.68 -18.21
N THR A 6 54.65 -23.93 -18.44
CA THR A 6 54.65 -22.46 -18.44
C THR A 6 54.18 -21.87 -19.78
N LEU A 7 54.34 -22.59 -20.89
CA LEU A 7 53.86 -22.16 -22.21
C LEU A 7 52.35 -22.40 -22.39
N VAL A 8 51.76 -23.40 -21.73
CA VAL A 8 50.30 -23.65 -21.76
C VAL A 8 49.54 -22.67 -20.86
N THR A 9 50.14 -22.19 -19.78
CA THR A 9 49.54 -21.16 -18.92
C THR A 9 49.72 -19.72 -19.46
N ALA A 10 50.74 -19.47 -20.28
CA ALA A 10 50.94 -18.17 -20.92
C ALA A 10 50.07 -17.95 -22.18
N SER A 11 49.63 -19.01 -22.86
CA SER A 11 48.83 -18.88 -24.10
C SER A 11 47.32 -18.74 -23.87
N ALA A 12 46.83 -18.97 -22.64
CA ALA A 12 45.41 -18.80 -22.30
C ALA A 12 45.03 -17.36 -21.90
N VAL A 13 46.00 -16.43 -21.83
CA VAL A 13 45.79 -15.04 -21.36
C VAL A 13 46.00 -14.01 -22.49
N THR A 14 46.28 -14.42 -23.73
CA THR A 14 46.70 -13.50 -24.82
C THR A 14 45.92 -13.65 -26.13
N HIS A 15 44.69 -14.17 -26.10
CA HIS A 15 43.75 -14.09 -27.22
C HIS A 15 42.48 -13.32 -26.84
N ALA A 16 42.61 -11.99 -26.86
CA ALA A 16 41.62 -11.02 -27.36
C ALA A 16 42.01 -9.60 -26.89
N ALA A 17 43.23 -9.16 -27.20
CA ALA A 17 43.56 -7.74 -27.30
C ALA A 17 43.22 -7.24 -28.73
N ALA A 18 42.05 -7.65 -29.22
CA ALA A 18 41.43 -7.07 -30.40
C ALA A 18 40.52 -5.95 -29.89
N SER A 19 40.71 -4.75 -30.45
CA SER A 19 39.93 -3.54 -30.20
C SER A 19 38.44 -3.81 -29.96
N ASP A 20 38.03 -3.86 -28.70
CA ASP A 20 36.64 -3.97 -28.28
C ASP A 20 36.17 -2.58 -27.82
N PRO A 21 35.13 -1.98 -28.45
CA PRO A 21 34.66 -0.63 -28.12
C PRO A 21 34.15 -0.46 -26.68
N TYR A 22 34.03 -1.55 -25.90
CA TYR A 22 33.35 -1.57 -24.60
C TYR A 22 34.24 -2.06 -23.45
N THR A 23 35.53 -1.76 -23.50
CA THR A 23 36.36 -1.79 -22.28
C THR A 23 35.96 -0.63 -21.35
N PRO A 24 36.14 -0.73 -20.02
CA PRO A 24 35.94 0.37 -19.07
C PRO A 24 36.79 1.64 -19.36
N ALA A 25 37.56 1.65 -20.44
CA ALA A 25 38.45 2.71 -20.90
C ALA A 25 37.72 4.01 -21.33
N GLY A 26 36.40 3.97 -21.54
CA GLY A 26 35.59 5.17 -21.81
C GLY A 26 35.24 6.00 -20.57
N PHE A 27 35.46 5.48 -19.36
CA PHE A 27 35.08 6.14 -18.11
C PHE A 27 36.25 6.89 -17.46
N GLY A 28 35.96 8.04 -16.85
CA GLY A 28 36.95 8.86 -16.14
C GLY A 28 37.59 10.00 -16.95
N HIS A 29 37.27 10.09 -18.25
CA HIS A 29 37.68 11.19 -19.12
C HIS A 29 36.59 12.26 -19.34
N ASP A 30 35.41 12.08 -18.74
CA ASP A 30 34.32 13.04 -18.84
C ASP A 30 34.66 14.35 -18.11
N PRO A 31 34.35 15.52 -18.70
CA PRO A 31 34.54 16.79 -18.01
C PRO A 31 33.56 16.92 -16.83
N LEU A 32 33.99 17.58 -15.74
CA LEU A 32 33.24 17.67 -14.49
C LEU A 32 31.79 18.18 -14.67
N TRP A 33 31.58 19.16 -15.57
CA TRP A 33 30.24 19.70 -15.84
C TRP A 33 29.30 18.63 -16.42
N LEU A 34 29.82 17.71 -17.24
CA LEU A 34 29.06 16.62 -17.83
C LEU A 34 28.73 15.55 -16.78
N VAL A 35 29.66 15.27 -15.87
CA VAL A 35 29.42 14.38 -14.72
C VAL A 35 28.31 14.92 -13.83
N ILE A 36 28.34 16.22 -13.51
CA ILE A 36 27.27 16.87 -12.71
C ILE A 36 25.95 16.84 -13.48
N ALA A 37 25.95 17.15 -14.78
CA ALA A 37 24.74 17.11 -15.61
C ALA A 37 24.13 15.70 -15.67
N LYS A 38 24.96 14.66 -15.82
CA LYS A 38 24.53 13.25 -15.76
C LYS A 38 23.95 12.90 -14.39
N ALA A 39 24.60 13.29 -13.30
CA ALA A 39 24.12 13.03 -11.95
C ALA A 39 22.74 13.68 -11.70
N VAL A 40 22.56 14.93 -12.13
CA VAL A 40 21.26 15.62 -12.07
C VAL A 40 20.22 14.94 -12.96
N ALA A 41 20.59 14.53 -14.17
CA ALA A 41 19.68 13.82 -15.07
C ALA A 41 19.21 12.47 -14.48
N ILE A 42 20.11 11.70 -13.87
CA ILE A 42 19.79 10.45 -13.15
C ILE A 42 18.88 10.75 -11.95
N PHE A 43 19.18 11.78 -11.17
CA PHE A 43 18.34 12.20 -10.05
C PHE A 43 16.92 12.56 -10.50
N VAL A 44 16.78 13.33 -11.58
CA VAL A 44 15.48 13.68 -12.15
C VAL A 44 14.77 12.45 -12.70
N TYR A 45 15.47 11.56 -13.41
CA TYR A 45 14.91 10.30 -13.90
C TYR A 45 14.34 9.44 -12.75
N LEU A 46 15.12 9.29 -11.67
CA LEU A 46 14.70 8.57 -10.48
C LEU A 46 13.58 9.26 -9.70
N MET A 47 13.44 10.58 -9.78
CA MET A 47 12.29 11.31 -9.20
C MET A 47 11.02 11.16 -10.03
N LEU A 48 11.14 11.03 -11.35
CA LEU A 48 9.99 10.83 -12.23
C LEU A 48 9.38 9.43 -12.07
N ILE A 49 10.19 8.41 -11.79
CA ILE A 49 9.71 7.04 -11.54
C ILE A 49 8.64 7.00 -10.44
N PRO A 50 8.89 7.39 -9.17
CA PRO A 50 7.90 7.34 -8.09
C PRO A 50 6.69 8.23 -8.39
N LEU A 51 6.90 9.42 -8.96
CA LEU A 51 5.83 10.36 -9.27
C LEU A 51 4.81 9.74 -10.24
N ILE A 52 5.28 9.05 -11.28
CA ILE A 52 4.43 8.38 -12.26
C ILE A 52 3.95 7.03 -11.71
N ALA A 53 4.79 6.27 -11.01
CA ALA A 53 4.48 4.92 -10.53
C ALA A 53 3.35 4.94 -9.49
N VAL A 54 3.34 5.90 -8.56
CA VAL A 54 2.25 6.06 -7.58
C VAL A 54 0.92 6.33 -8.29
N LEU A 55 0.92 7.20 -9.31
CA LEU A 55 -0.29 7.49 -10.09
C LEU A 55 -0.74 6.27 -10.90
N ALA A 56 0.20 5.58 -11.54
CA ALA A 56 -0.04 4.37 -12.33
C ALA A 56 -0.62 3.26 -11.44
N GLU A 57 -0.03 3.03 -10.27
CA GLU A 57 -0.48 2.05 -9.29
C GLU A 57 -1.93 2.30 -8.89
N ARG A 58 -2.28 3.54 -8.49
CA ARG A 58 -3.65 3.92 -8.14
C ARG A 58 -4.64 3.63 -9.26
N LYS A 59 -4.29 3.93 -10.52
CA LYS A 59 -5.17 3.73 -11.68
C LYS A 59 -5.28 2.27 -12.10
N ILE A 60 -4.17 1.53 -12.08
CA ILE A 60 -4.13 0.12 -12.51
C ILE A 60 -4.86 -0.76 -11.49
N VAL A 61 -4.58 -0.58 -10.19
CA VAL A 61 -5.27 -1.34 -9.13
C VAL A 61 -6.76 -1.00 -9.09
N ALA A 62 -7.14 0.27 -9.28
CA ALA A 62 -8.54 0.66 -9.40
C ALA A 62 -9.26 -0.10 -10.53
N ARG A 63 -8.63 -0.23 -11.71
CA ARG A 63 -9.18 -1.02 -12.83
C ARG A 63 -9.31 -2.50 -12.50
N MET A 64 -8.31 -3.11 -11.86
CA MET A 64 -8.40 -4.51 -11.42
C MET A 64 -9.58 -4.73 -10.45
N GLN A 65 -9.86 -3.74 -9.60
CA GLN A 65 -10.93 -3.70 -8.61
C GLN A 65 -12.28 -3.19 -9.17
N MET A 66 -12.41 -3.00 -10.49
CA MET A 66 -13.62 -2.50 -11.14
C MET A 66 -14.10 -1.11 -10.66
N ARG A 67 -13.20 -0.28 -10.10
CA ARG A 67 -13.47 1.10 -9.69
C ARG A 67 -12.65 2.10 -10.51
N ILE A 68 -13.06 3.37 -10.46
CA ILE A 68 -12.37 4.45 -11.18
C ILE A 68 -11.22 4.97 -10.30
N GLY A 69 -10.02 5.11 -10.88
CA GLY A 69 -8.87 5.73 -10.21
C GLY A 69 -8.97 7.26 -10.15
N PRO A 70 -7.93 7.98 -9.68
CA PRO A 70 -7.96 9.43 -9.58
C PRO A 70 -8.31 10.11 -10.92
N ASN A 71 -9.37 10.94 -10.93
CA ASN A 71 -9.88 11.62 -12.14
C ASN A 71 -10.07 13.15 -12.00
N ARG A 72 -9.91 13.74 -10.80
CA ARG A 72 -10.20 15.16 -10.54
C ARG A 72 -9.00 16.10 -10.66
N THR A 73 -7.86 15.74 -10.06
CA THR A 73 -6.70 16.63 -9.94
C THR A 73 -5.94 16.75 -11.26
N GLY A 74 -6.31 17.73 -12.08
CA GLY A 74 -5.80 17.89 -13.45
C GLY A 74 -6.47 16.95 -14.47
N PRO A 75 -6.09 17.01 -15.76
CA PRO A 75 -6.68 16.16 -16.78
C PRO A 75 -6.43 14.68 -16.46
N LEU A 76 -7.51 13.91 -16.29
CA LEU A 76 -7.46 12.50 -15.87
C LEU A 76 -6.71 12.26 -14.54
N GLY A 77 -6.63 13.24 -13.64
CA GLY A 77 -5.92 13.07 -12.36
C GLY A 77 -4.38 13.10 -12.45
N SER A 78 -3.80 13.59 -13.55
CA SER A 78 -2.34 13.59 -13.77
C SER A 78 -1.53 14.38 -12.74
N LEU A 79 -2.13 15.37 -12.08
CA LEU A 79 -1.46 16.24 -11.12
C LEU A 79 -1.56 15.74 -9.67
N GLN A 80 -2.16 14.57 -9.44
CA GLN A 80 -2.37 14.05 -8.09
C GLN A 80 -1.07 13.83 -7.31
N SER A 81 -0.05 13.21 -7.91
CA SER A 81 1.22 12.94 -7.23
C SER A 81 1.94 14.24 -6.84
N ILE A 82 1.79 15.30 -7.63
CA ILE A 82 2.35 16.63 -7.32
C ILE A 82 1.60 17.23 -6.14
N ALA A 83 0.26 17.15 -6.13
CA ALA A 83 -0.55 17.62 -4.99
C ALA A 83 -0.20 16.88 -3.69
N ASP A 84 0.03 15.57 -3.77
CA ASP A 84 0.48 14.77 -2.62
C ASP A 84 1.86 15.22 -2.13
N GLY A 85 2.80 15.53 -3.04
CA GLY A 85 4.11 16.08 -2.68
C GLY A 85 4.03 17.45 -1.99
N VAL A 86 3.22 18.37 -2.54
CA VAL A 86 2.97 19.69 -1.93
C VAL A 86 2.32 19.54 -0.57
N LYS A 87 1.35 18.62 -0.43
CA LYS A 87 0.74 18.28 0.85
C LYS A 87 1.79 17.85 1.86
N MET A 88 2.70 16.94 1.50
CA MET A 88 3.75 16.48 2.42
C MET A 88 4.72 17.60 2.80
N ALA A 89 5.02 18.54 1.91
CA ALA A 89 5.89 19.68 2.21
C ALA A 89 5.25 20.73 3.14
N LEU A 90 3.93 20.96 3.01
CA LEU A 90 3.18 21.89 3.85
C LEU A 90 2.66 21.26 5.14
N LYS A 91 2.71 19.93 5.25
CA LYS A 91 2.25 19.22 6.44
C LYS A 91 3.19 19.50 7.61
N GLU A 92 2.61 19.70 8.79
CA GLU A 92 3.34 19.90 10.03
C GLU A 92 4.31 18.73 10.31
N ASP A 93 5.58 19.08 10.53
CA ASP A 93 6.62 18.13 10.90
C ASP A 93 6.70 17.98 12.42
N ILE A 94 6.20 16.86 12.94
CA ILE A 94 6.13 16.57 14.37
C ILE A 94 7.36 15.72 14.76
N VAL A 95 8.05 16.14 15.82
CA VAL A 95 9.10 15.36 16.48
C VAL A 95 8.62 15.03 17.89
N PRO A 96 8.23 13.77 18.17
CA PRO A 96 7.73 13.40 19.50
C PRO A 96 8.81 13.60 20.57
N ALA A 97 8.41 13.84 21.82
CA ALA A 97 9.36 14.13 22.89
C ALA A 97 10.20 12.92 23.34
N ILE A 98 9.69 11.70 23.11
CA ILE A 98 10.32 10.45 23.56
C ILE A 98 11.41 9.92 22.61
N VAL A 99 11.53 10.48 21.39
CA VAL A 99 12.42 9.98 20.35
C VAL A 99 13.88 10.37 20.54
N ASP A 100 14.80 9.53 20.05
CA ASP A 100 16.20 9.90 19.87
C ASP A 100 16.35 10.85 18.68
N LYS A 101 16.44 12.16 18.95
CA LYS A 101 16.37 13.20 17.90
C LYS A 101 17.43 13.06 16.80
N PRO A 102 18.73 12.82 17.09
CA PRO A 102 19.74 12.68 16.05
C PRO A 102 19.44 11.52 15.10
N ILE A 103 19.16 10.33 15.63
CA ILE A 103 18.90 9.14 14.82
C ILE A 103 17.57 9.27 14.08
N TYR A 104 16.56 9.84 14.74
CA TYR A 104 15.23 10.05 14.17
C TYR A 104 15.28 10.92 12.91
N ILE A 105 16.08 11.98 12.90
CA ILE A 105 16.24 12.87 11.73
C ILE A 105 17.14 12.22 10.65
N LEU A 106 18.15 11.45 11.06
CA LEU A 106 19.13 10.87 10.13
C LEU A 106 18.62 9.60 9.43
N ALA A 107 17.76 8.79 10.07
CA ALA A 107 17.29 7.52 9.54
C ALA A 107 16.61 7.61 8.14
N PRO A 108 15.73 8.59 7.85
CA PRO A 108 15.20 8.77 6.50
C PRO A 108 16.29 9.10 5.47
N VAL A 109 17.30 9.91 5.84
CA VAL A 109 18.41 10.28 4.96
C VAL A 109 19.27 9.06 4.62
N ILE A 110 19.55 8.21 5.62
CA ILE A 110 20.25 6.93 5.44
C ILE A 110 19.48 5.99 4.51
N SER A 111 18.15 6.09 4.45
CA SER A 111 17.34 5.27 3.53
C SER A 111 17.36 5.82 2.10
N VAL A 112 17.25 7.14 1.95
CA VAL A 112 17.16 7.82 0.64
C VAL A 112 18.48 7.84 -0.11
N VAL A 113 19.58 8.21 0.55
CA VAL A 113 20.88 8.40 -0.12
C VAL A 113 21.35 7.14 -0.85
N PRO A 114 21.34 5.94 -0.22
CA PRO A 114 21.67 4.69 -0.89
C PRO A 114 20.77 4.38 -2.09
N ALA A 115 19.47 4.65 -2.00
CA ALA A 115 18.52 4.38 -3.08
C ALA A 115 18.88 5.13 -4.37
N PHE A 116 19.36 6.38 -4.26
CA PHE A 116 19.86 7.16 -5.40
C PHE A 116 21.26 6.73 -5.84
N MET A 117 22.16 6.46 -4.89
CA MET A 117 23.55 6.09 -5.20
C MET A 117 23.65 4.76 -5.98
N ALA A 118 22.78 3.80 -5.70
CA ALA A 118 22.78 2.50 -6.37
C ALA A 118 22.64 2.60 -7.90
N PHE A 119 21.99 3.66 -8.41
CA PHE A 119 21.79 3.86 -9.85
C PHE A 119 23.03 4.42 -10.57
N ALA A 120 24.05 4.89 -9.85
CA ALA A 120 25.26 5.46 -10.43
C ALA A 120 25.99 4.50 -11.40
N VAL A 121 25.90 3.20 -11.14
CA VAL A 121 26.59 2.16 -11.90
C VAL A 121 25.69 1.43 -12.90
N ILE A 122 24.47 1.89 -13.14
CA ILE A 122 23.53 1.22 -14.06
C ILE A 122 23.63 1.83 -15.46
N PRO A 123 23.88 1.03 -16.52
CA PRO A 123 23.96 1.52 -17.89
C PRO A 123 22.57 1.75 -18.47
N LEU A 124 22.25 3.01 -18.82
CA LEU A 124 20.99 3.40 -19.46
C LEU A 124 21.02 3.26 -20.99
N GLY A 125 22.20 3.22 -21.60
CA GLY A 125 22.37 3.21 -23.05
C GLY A 125 23.83 3.08 -23.48
N PRO A 126 24.08 3.05 -24.80
CA PRO A 126 25.42 3.04 -25.38
C PRO A 126 26.13 4.40 -25.23
N GLU A 127 27.28 4.57 -25.90
CA GLU A 127 27.92 5.87 -26.04
C GLU A 127 27.09 6.81 -26.92
N VAL A 128 26.89 8.04 -26.44
CA VAL A 128 26.23 9.11 -27.20
C VAL A 128 27.06 10.38 -27.20
N SER A 129 26.87 11.21 -28.23
CA SER A 129 27.44 12.55 -28.26
C SER A 129 26.54 13.53 -27.52
N VAL A 130 27.08 14.15 -26.47
CA VAL A 130 26.46 15.25 -25.73
C VAL A 130 27.29 16.51 -25.98
N PHE A 131 26.75 17.45 -26.76
CA PHE A 131 27.43 18.71 -27.12
C PHE A 131 28.86 18.53 -27.67
N GLY A 132 29.09 17.48 -28.47
CA GLY A 132 30.38 17.18 -29.09
C GLY A 132 31.32 16.30 -28.27
N VAL A 133 30.95 15.92 -27.04
CA VAL A 133 31.69 14.94 -26.23
C VAL A 133 30.99 13.59 -26.32
N THR A 134 31.71 12.56 -26.76
CA THR A 134 31.22 11.18 -26.76
C THR A 134 31.35 10.60 -25.35
N THR A 135 30.24 10.16 -24.79
CA THR A 135 30.20 9.68 -23.42
C THR A 135 29.21 8.52 -23.26
N PRO A 136 29.51 7.48 -22.47
CA PRO A 136 28.56 6.43 -22.14
C PRO A 136 27.38 6.99 -21.33
N LEU A 137 26.16 6.49 -21.57
CA LEU A 137 24.98 6.76 -20.73
C LEU A 137 25.01 5.97 -19.42
N GLN A 138 26.06 6.23 -18.64
CA GLN A 138 26.30 5.69 -17.32
C GLN A 138 27.13 6.73 -16.55
N LEU A 139 26.93 6.86 -15.24
CA LEU A 139 27.68 7.84 -14.44
C LEU A 139 29.11 7.36 -14.18
N THR A 140 29.25 6.11 -13.74
CA THR A 140 30.56 5.47 -13.53
C THR A 140 30.44 3.97 -13.69
N ASP A 141 31.51 3.32 -14.11
CA ASP A 141 31.59 1.86 -14.15
C ASP A 141 32.77 1.38 -13.30
N LEU A 142 32.47 0.50 -12.35
CA LEU A 142 33.44 -0.05 -11.41
C LEU A 142 33.66 -1.53 -11.76
N PRO A 143 34.90 -2.05 -11.68
CA PRO A 143 35.15 -3.48 -11.89
C PRO A 143 34.30 -4.40 -10.99
N VAL A 144 33.85 -3.88 -9.85
CA VAL A 144 33.01 -4.55 -8.85
C VAL A 144 31.63 -3.89 -8.71
N ALA A 145 31.07 -3.35 -9.82
CA ALA A 145 29.84 -2.56 -9.82
C ALA A 145 28.65 -3.24 -9.13
N VAL A 146 28.41 -4.53 -9.39
CA VAL A 146 27.26 -5.23 -8.76
C VAL A 146 27.47 -5.44 -7.25
N LEU A 147 28.71 -5.63 -6.79
CA LEU A 147 29.02 -5.71 -5.35
C LEU A 147 28.86 -4.35 -4.66
N TYR A 148 29.16 -3.26 -5.36
CA TYR A 148 28.87 -1.91 -4.90
C TYR A 148 27.36 -1.69 -4.68
N ILE A 149 26.51 -2.18 -5.59
CA ILE A 149 25.05 -2.11 -5.42
C ILE A 149 24.63 -2.84 -4.14
N LEU A 150 25.06 -4.10 -3.96
CA LEU A 150 24.76 -4.88 -2.74
C LEU A 150 25.20 -4.15 -1.46
N ALA A 151 26.41 -3.60 -1.44
CA ALA A 151 26.90 -2.88 -0.27
C ALA A 151 26.05 -1.64 0.06
N ILE A 152 25.58 -0.93 -0.96
CA ILE A 152 24.75 0.26 -0.78
C ILE A 152 23.32 -0.11 -0.38
N THR A 153 22.72 -1.14 -0.98
CA THR A 153 21.37 -1.58 -0.59
C THR A 153 21.35 -2.04 0.86
N SER A 154 22.38 -2.76 1.32
CA SER A 154 22.54 -3.14 2.73
C SER A 154 22.55 -1.92 3.67
N ILE A 155 23.13 -0.78 3.25
CA ILE A 155 23.13 0.47 4.04
C ILE A 155 21.70 1.02 4.18
N GLY A 156 20.87 0.91 3.13
CA GLY A 156 19.47 1.33 3.17
C GLY A 156 18.66 0.62 4.27
N VAL A 157 18.96 -0.66 4.54
CA VAL A 157 18.31 -1.46 5.58
C VAL A 157 18.59 -0.91 6.99
N TYR A 158 19.76 -0.33 7.23
CA TYR A 158 20.06 0.33 8.51
C TYR A 158 19.14 1.52 8.76
N GLY A 159 18.74 2.24 7.70
CA GLY A 159 17.76 3.31 7.81
C GLY A 159 16.43 2.85 8.41
N ILE A 160 15.97 1.65 8.02
CA ILE A 160 14.74 1.04 8.53
C ILE A 160 14.85 0.64 10.01
N VAL A 161 15.94 -0.02 10.42
CA VAL A 161 16.15 -0.39 11.84
C VAL A 161 16.24 0.83 12.73
N LEU A 162 17.04 1.81 12.30
CA LEU A 162 17.30 3.02 13.07
C LEU A 162 16.03 3.87 13.21
N ALA A 163 15.17 3.88 12.20
CA ALA A 163 13.84 4.49 12.27
C ALA A 163 12.96 3.82 13.33
N GLY A 164 12.87 2.49 13.31
CA GLY A 164 12.13 1.72 14.30
C GLY A 164 12.66 1.94 15.73
N TRP A 165 13.98 1.93 15.92
CA TRP A 165 14.63 2.15 17.22
C TRP A 165 14.45 3.58 17.75
N SER A 166 14.67 4.59 16.90
CA SER A 166 14.63 6.00 17.31
C SER A 166 13.23 6.50 17.67
N SER A 167 12.18 5.82 17.20
CA SER A 167 10.78 6.14 17.47
C SER A 167 10.37 6.10 18.96
N GLY A 168 11.15 5.42 19.81
CA GLY A 168 10.87 5.33 21.25
C GLY A 168 9.63 4.50 21.64
N SER A 169 9.02 3.77 20.69
CA SER A 169 7.87 2.89 20.90
C SER A 169 8.20 1.44 20.53
N THR A 170 7.62 0.48 21.25
CA THR A 170 7.87 -0.95 21.02
C THR A 170 7.25 -1.46 19.72
N TYR A 171 6.14 -0.89 19.27
CA TYR A 171 5.47 -1.32 18.04
C TYR A 171 6.29 -1.00 16.77
N PRO A 172 6.77 0.24 16.56
CA PRO A 172 7.63 0.54 15.42
C PRO A 172 8.96 -0.20 15.47
N LEU A 173 9.52 -0.44 16.67
CA LEU A 173 10.74 -1.25 16.81
C LEU A 173 10.53 -2.68 16.33
N LEU A 174 9.43 -3.34 16.73
CA LEU A 174 9.12 -4.70 16.28
C LEU A 174 8.89 -4.76 14.76
N GLY A 175 8.22 -3.75 14.20
CA GLY A 175 8.03 -3.61 12.75
C GLY A 175 9.36 -3.44 12.00
N GLY A 176 10.24 -2.55 12.48
CA GLY A 176 11.58 -2.32 11.91
C GLY A 176 12.45 -3.58 11.95
N LEU A 177 12.49 -4.30 13.10
CA LEU A 177 13.24 -5.55 13.23
C LEU A 177 12.76 -6.64 12.27
N ARG A 178 11.44 -6.79 12.09
CA ARG A 178 10.86 -7.74 11.13
C ARG A 178 11.21 -7.37 9.69
N SER A 179 11.09 -6.09 9.32
CA SER A 179 11.48 -5.59 7.99
C SER A 179 12.94 -5.89 7.68
N THR A 180 13.83 -5.61 8.64
CA THR A 180 15.26 -5.82 8.44
C THR A 180 15.63 -7.30 8.32
N ALA A 181 15.10 -8.15 9.20
CA ALA A 181 15.33 -9.59 9.11
C ALA A 181 14.83 -10.16 7.78
N GLN A 182 13.72 -9.63 7.28
CA GLN A 182 13.18 -9.94 5.98
C GLN A 182 14.13 -9.52 4.86
N VAL A 183 14.45 -8.22 4.74
CA VAL A 183 15.24 -7.68 3.64
C VAL A 183 16.60 -8.39 3.56
N ILE A 184 17.30 -8.56 4.70
CA ILE A 184 18.59 -9.28 4.75
C ILE A 184 18.47 -10.72 4.24
N SER A 185 17.40 -11.44 4.59
CA SER A 185 17.23 -12.84 4.16
C SER A 185 17.06 -12.97 2.64
N TYR A 186 16.37 -12.01 2.02
CA TYR A 186 16.14 -11.99 0.58
C TYR A 186 17.30 -11.37 -0.19
N GLU A 187 18.08 -10.49 0.43
CA GLU A 187 19.34 -9.98 -0.09
C GLU A 187 20.36 -11.11 -0.30
N ILE A 188 20.46 -12.07 0.63
CA ILE A 188 21.30 -13.27 0.48
C ILE A 188 20.86 -14.10 -0.73
N ALA A 189 19.56 -14.36 -0.87
CA ALA A 189 19.02 -15.12 -1.99
C ALA A 189 19.29 -14.40 -3.33
N MET A 190 19.15 -13.07 -3.36
CA MET A 190 19.45 -12.22 -4.51
C MET A 190 20.95 -12.24 -4.87
N ALA A 191 21.84 -12.17 -3.89
CA ALA A 191 23.29 -12.22 -4.10
C ALA A 191 23.75 -13.57 -4.72
N LEU A 192 23.13 -14.68 -4.31
CA LEU A 192 23.39 -16.00 -4.92
C LEU A 192 22.97 -16.05 -6.40
N CYS A 193 21.91 -15.34 -6.79
CA CYS A 193 21.55 -15.21 -8.21
C CYS A 193 22.64 -14.44 -8.99
N PHE A 194 23.23 -13.40 -8.41
CA PHE A 194 24.31 -12.65 -9.07
C PHE A 194 25.56 -13.48 -9.31
N ALA A 195 25.89 -14.41 -8.40
CA ALA A 195 27.01 -15.32 -8.59
C ALA A 195 26.89 -16.11 -9.91
N THR A 196 25.69 -16.55 -10.29
CA THR A 196 25.49 -17.24 -11.58
C THR A 196 25.71 -16.34 -12.79
N VAL A 197 25.35 -15.05 -12.68
CA VAL A 197 25.56 -14.06 -13.74
C VAL A 197 27.05 -13.79 -13.90
N PHE A 198 27.81 -13.67 -12.81
CA PHE A 198 29.26 -13.46 -12.86
C PHE A 198 30.00 -14.65 -13.47
N LEU A 199 29.59 -15.88 -13.15
CA LEU A 199 30.19 -17.09 -13.72
C LEU A 199 29.98 -17.18 -15.24
N LEU A 200 28.84 -16.71 -15.74
CA LEU A 200 28.54 -16.72 -17.16
C LEU A 200 29.18 -15.54 -17.91
N GLY A 201 29.07 -14.33 -17.36
CA GLY A 201 29.58 -13.10 -17.97
C GLY A 201 31.09 -12.88 -17.81
N GLY A 202 31.74 -13.55 -16.84
CA GLY A 202 33.19 -13.42 -16.60
C GLY A 202 33.63 -12.07 -16.04
N THR A 203 32.70 -11.19 -15.68
CA THR A 203 32.93 -9.84 -15.14
C THR A 203 31.86 -9.47 -14.12
N MET A 204 32.18 -8.54 -13.21
CA MET A 204 31.24 -7.95 -12.24
C MET A 204 30.93 -6.47 -12.58
N ALA A 205 31.50 -5.95 -13.67
CA ALA A 205 31.15 -4.63 -14.21
C ALA A 205 29.82 -4.70 -14.96
N THR A 206 28.94 -3.73 -14.76
CA THR A 206 27.57 -3.75 -15.34
C THR A 206 27.61 -3.55 -16.84
N SER A 207 28.51 -2.72 -17.35
CA SER A 207 28.70 -2.51 -18.79
C SER A 207 29.15 -3.82 -19.49
N GLY A 208 30.11 -4.52 -18.88
CA GLY A 208 30.64 -5.79 -19.38
C GLY A 208 29.63 -6.94 -19.29
N ILE A 209 28.73 -6.92 -18.31
CA ILE A 209 27.62 -7.88 -18.25
C ILE A 209 26.65 -7.64 -19.41
N VAL A 210 26.31 -6.38 -19.72
CA VAL A 210 25.40 -6.05 -20.83
C VAL A 210 26.02 -6.45 -22.18
N SER A 211 27.31 -6.18 -22.40
CA SER A 211 27.98 -6.61 -23.64
C SER A 211 28.05 -8.13 -23.77
N ALA A 212 28.27 -8.85 -22.67
CA ALA A 212 28.25 -10.32 -22.66
C ALA A 212 26.86 -10.94 -22.91
N GLN A 213 25.81 -10.12 -23.02
CA GLN A 213 24.44 -10.52 -23.40
C GLN A 213 24.11 -10.25 -24.86
N GLU A 214 25.08 -9.82 -25.67
CA GLU A 214 24.89 -9.68 -27.10
C GLU A 214 24.62 -11.06 -27.74
N GLY A 215 23.53 -11.16 -28.51
CA GLY A 215 23.04 -12.40 -29.10
C GLY A 215 21.99 -13.14 -28.27
N THR A 216 22.28 -13.53 -27.03
CA THR A 216 21.33 -14.27 -26.17
C THR A 216 21.21 -13.67 -24.78
N TRP A 217 19.98 -13.36 -24.36
CA TRP A 217 19.70 -12.86 -23.02
C TRP A 217 19.88 -13.93 -21.95
N TYR A 218 20.35 -13.51 -20.78
CA TYR A 218 20.58 -14.43 -19.67
C TYR A 218 19.29 -14.98 -19.06
N VAL A 219 18.12 -14.36 -19.29
CA VAL A 219 16.84 -14.99 -18.90
C VAL A 219 16.69 -16.41 -19.44
N PHE A 220 17.11 -16.66 -20.68
CA PHE A 220 16.96 -17.98 -21.30
C PHE A 220 17.97 -19.01 -20.80
N LEU A 221 19.15 -18.54 -20.37
CA LEU A 221 20.25 -19.40 -19.90
C LEU A 221 20.19 -19.64 -18.38
N LEU A 222 19.76 -18.63 -17.61
CA LEU A 222 19.76 -18.59 -16.16
C LEU A 222 18.33 -18.43 -15.61
N LEU A 223 17.38 -19.16 -16.20
CA LEU A 223 15.96 -19.07 -15.83
C LEU A 223 15.69 -19.27 -14.31
N PRO A 224 16.32 -20.26 -13.62
CA PRO A 224 16.14 -20.39 -12.17
C PRO A 224 16.60 -19.15 -11.40
N SER A 225 17.77 -18.60 -11.72
CA SER A 225 18.30 -17.39 -11.10
C SER A 225 17.38 -16.20 -11.33
N PHE A 226 16.84 -16.05 -12.54
CA PHE A 226 15.91 -14.99 -12.89
C PHE A 226 14.62 -15.07 -12.04
N LEU A 227 14.01 -16.26 -11.92
CA LEU A 227 12.79 -16.43 -11.13
C LEU A 227 13.03 -16.21 -9.63
N ILE A 228 14.14 -16.73 -9.09
CA ILE A 228 14.51 -16.51 -7.68
C ILE A 228 14.77 -15.01 -7.46
N TYR A 229 15.46 -14.34 -8.38
CA TYR A 229 15.68 -12.90 -8.32
C TYR A 229 14.37 -12.11 -8.34
N CYS A 230 13.42 -12.48 -9.21
CA CYS A 230 12.10 -11.84 -9.26
C CYS A 230 11.30 -11.99 -7.96
N VAL A 231 11.46 -13.09 -7.21
CA VAL A 231 10.84 -13.23 -5.89
C VAL A 231 11.60 -12.41 -4.85
N SER A 232 12.94 -12.46 -4.87
CA SER A 232 13.78 -11.76 -3.91
C SER A 232 13.71 -10.24 -4.01
N MET A 233 13.59 -9.68 -5.22
CA MET A 233 13.44 -8.23 -5.41
C MET A 233 12.13 -7.69 -4.80
N VAL A 234 11.09 -8.52 -4.68
CA VAL A 234 9.84 -8.14 -4.00
C VAL A 234 10.02 -8.19 -2.49
N GLY A 235 10.79 -9.17 -1.97
CA GLY A 235 11.17 -9.22 -0.57
C GLY A 235 12.04 -8.04 -0.13
N GLU A 236 12.96 -7.61 -0.99
CA GLU A 236 13.87 -6.47 -0.78
C GLU A 236 13.13 -5.13 -0.66
N THR A 237 12.10 -4.94 -1.48
CA THR A 237 11.34 -3.68 -1.53
C THR A 237 10.20 -3.62 -0.50
N ASN A 238 10.05 -4.65 0.36
CA ASN A 238 8.98 -4.77 1.36
C ASN A 238 7.56 -4.57 0.78
N ARG A 239 7.33 -4.89 -0.50
CA ARG A 239 6.03 -4.61 -1.14
C ARG A 239 5.08 -5.79 -1.08
N ALA A 240 3.78 -5.51 -1.06
CA ALA A 240 2.73 -6.52 -1.09
C ALA A 240 2.93 -7.49 -2.28
N PRO A 241 2.93 -8.81 -2.06
CA PRO A 241 2.40 -9.56 -0.90
C PRO A 241 3.33 -9.72 0.32
N PHE A 242 4.55 -9.19 0.27
CA PHE A 242 5.59 -9.35 1.30
C PHE A 242 5.77 -8.10 2.19
N ASP A 243 4.69 -7.34 2.31
CA ASP A 243 4.61 -6.11 3.08
C ASP A 243 4.11 -6.38 4.50
N LEU A 244 4.97 -7.04 5.27
CA LEU A 244 4.73 -7.47 6.65
C LEU A 244 4.93 -6.37 7.70
N PRO A 245 5.87 -5.41 7.52
CA PRO A 245 6.07 -4.30 8.46
C PRO A 245 5.04 -3.17 8.34
N GLU A 246 4.55 -2.84 7.13
CA GLU A 246 3.55 -1.77 6.90
C GLU A 246 2.11 -2.26 7.18
N ALA A 247 1.92 -3.56 7.44
CA ALA A 247 0.61 -4.18 7.56
C ALA A 247 -0.21 -3.59 8.73
N GLU A 248 -1.05 -2.61 8.40
CA GLU A 248 -2.00 -1.93 9.30
C GLU A 248 -2.85 -2.87 10.15
N GLY A 249 -3.06 -4.11 9.68
CA GLY A 249 -3.83 -5.14 10.38
C GLY A 249 -3.05 -6.04 11.35
N GLU A 250 -1.71 -6.03 11.35
CA GLU A 250 -0.88 -6.80 12.31
C GLU A 250 -0.08 -5.88 13.23
N LEU A 251 0.71 -4.97 12.67
CA LEU A 251 1.60 -4.08 13.42
C LEU A 251 1.41 -2.67 12.88
N VAL A 252 1.03 -1.74 13.76
CA VAL A 252 0.73 -0.33 13.47
C VAL A 252 1.86 0.31 12.65
N GLY A 253 1.73 0.35 11.31
CA GLY A 253 2.54 1.14 10.37
C GLY A 253 4.07 0.96 10.43
N GLY A 254 4.57 -0.12 11.02
CA GLY A 254 6.00 -0.44 11.09
C GLY A 254 6.88 0.73 11.57
N PHE A 255 8.00 0.95 10.88
CA PHE A 255 9.02 1.93 11.25
C PHE A 255 8.65 3.39 10.96
N HIS A 256 7.57 3.64 10.20
CA HIS A 256 7.20 5.00 9.76
C HIS A 256 6.03 5.61 10.56
N THR A 257 5.49 4.91 11.56
CA THR A 257 4.31 5.33 12.34
C THR A 257 4.47 6.67 13.04
N GLU A 258 5.65 6.95 13.58
CA GLU A 258 5.91 8.22 14.31
C GLU A 258 6.28 9.37 13.36
N TYR A 259 6.56 9.08 12.09
CA TYR A 259 7.06 10.05 11.11
C TYR A 259 5.93 10.84 10.43
N SER A 260 6.08 12.16 10.38
CA SER A 260 5.18 13.08 9.66
C SER A 260 5.90 13.79 8.50
N SER A 261 5.13 14.47 7.66
CA SER A 261 5.61 15.45 6.67
C SER A 261 6.70 14.88 5.74
N LEU A 262 7.75 15.65 5.48
CA LEU A 262 8.86 15.30 4.59
C LEU A 262 9.66 14.07 5.07
N LYS A 263 9.75 13.82 6.38
CA LYS A 263 10.48 12.64 6.90
C LYS A 263 9.77 11.34 6.55
N PHE A 264 8.45 11.31 6.66
CA PHE A 264 7.64 10.21 6.15
C PHE A 264 7.77 10.07 4.63
N ALA A 265 7.68 11.19 3.90
CA ALA A 265 7.79 11.19 2.45
C ALA A 265 9.15 10.66 1.95
N MET A 266 10.24 10.88 2.69
CA MET A 266 11.57 10.33 2.39
C MET A 266 11.63 8.81 2.46
N PHE A 267 10.98 8.16 3.43
CA PHE A 267 10.92 6.69 3.47
C PHE A 267 10.15 6.12 2.28
N MET A 268 8.97 6.68 2.00
CA MET A 268 8.17 6.27 0.85
C MET A 268 8.93 6.51 -0.47
N LEU A 269 9.59 7.65 -0.59
CA LEU A 269 10.44 7.95 -1.74
C LEU A 269 11.57 6.91 -1.89
N ALA A 270 12.28 6.58 -0.80
CA ALA A 270 13.34 5.59 -0.83
C ALA A 270 12.85 4.21 -1.29
N GLU A 271 11.69 3.77 -0.82
CA GLU A 271 11.08 2.49 -1.20
C GLU A 271 10.74 2.45 -2.70
N TYR A 272 10.07 3.47 -3.23
CA TYR A 272 9.72 3.52 -4.65
C TYR A 272 10.95 3.71 -5.56
N VAL A 273 11.96 4.46 -5.12
CA VAL A 273 13.23 4.57 -5.85
C VAL A 273 13.94 3.22 -5.86
N ASN A 274 13.97 2.52 -4.72
CA ASN A 274 14.54 1.17 -4.65
C ASN A 274 13.79 0.18 -5.56
N MET A 275 12.45 0.28 -5.66
CA MET A 275 11.66 -0.49 -6.63
C MET A 275 12.09 -0.23 -8.08
N GLY A 276 12.39 1.02 -8.43
CA GLY A 276 13.01 1.37 -9.71
C GLY A 276 14.41 0.75 -9.87
N THR A 277 15.25 0.83 -8.85
CA THR A 277 16.63 0.30 -8.84
C THR A 277 16.67 -1.22 -9.01
N VAL A 278 15.90 -1.99 -8.23
CA VAL A 278 15.89 -3.46 -8.37
C VAL A 278 15.31 -3.92 -9.71
N SER A 279 14.36 -3.16 -10.28
CA SER A 279 13.82 -3.38 -11.63
C SER A 279 14.86 -3.08 -12.73
N ALA A 280 15.64 -2.01 -12.55
CA ALA A 280 16.75 -1.62 -13.41
C ALA A 280 17.89 -2.64 -13.35
N LEU A 281 18.17 -3.19 -12.18
CA LEU A 281 19.16 -4.25 -12.00
C LEU A 281 18.70 -5.57 -12.66
N ALA A 282 17.43 -5.94 -12.52
CA ALA A 282 16.84 -7.09 -13.23
C ALA A 282 17.04 -6.96 -14.75
N THR A 283 16.77 -5.76 -15.26
CA THR A 283 16.89 -5.43 -16.68
C THR A 283 18.34 -5.53 -17.15
N THR A 284 19.28 -4.98 -16.38
CA THR A 284 20.72 -5.00 -16.66
C THR A 284 21.31 -6.40 -16.63
N LEU A 285 20.96 -7.23 -15.64
CA LEU A 285 21.60 -8.53 -15.43
C LEU A 285 20.98 -9.66 -16.27
N PHE A 286 19.68 -9.61 -16.55
CA PHE A 286 18.98 -10.74 -17.18
C PHE A 286 18.41 -10.43 -18.57
N LEU A 287 17.93 -9.20 -18.81
CA LEU A 287 17.23 -8.83 -20.05
C LEU A 287 18.10 -8.05 -21.05
N GLY A 288 19.42 -8.17 -20.99
CA GLY A 288 20.31 -7.52 -21.96
C GLY A 288 20.37 -5.99 -21.82
N GLY A 289 20.07 -5.44 -20.63
CA GLY A 289 20.14 -4.01 -20.36
C GLY A 289 19.35 -3.17 -21.37
N TRP A 290 20.06 -2.26 -22.05
CA TRP A 290 19.50 -1.33 -23.02
C TRP A 290 19.30 -1.91 -24.44
N HIS A 291 19.75 -3.14 -24.72
CA HIS A 291 19.56 -3.78 -26.02
C HIS A 291 18.08 -3.97 -26.36
N ALA A 292 17.71 -3.75 -27.62
CA ALA A 292 16.33 -3.89 -28.07
C ALA A 292 15.77 -5.32 -27.87
N PRO A 293 14.50 -5.47 -27.46
CA PRO A 293 13.84 -6.76 -27.40
C PRO A 293 13.66 -7.36 -28.80
N TRP A 294 13.65 -8.69 -28.90
CA TRP A 294 13.24 -9.37 -30.12
C TRP A 294 11.73 -9.14 -30.36
N PRO A 295 11.26 -8.79 -31.58
CA PRO A 295 11.96 -8.70 -32.87
C PRO A 295 12.48 -7.30 -33.24
N LEU A 296 12.33 -6.29 -32.37
CA LEU A 296 12.71 -4.90 -32.65
C LEU A 296 14.23 -4.71 -32.79
N ASN A 297 15.03 -5.67 -32.31
CA ASN A 297 16.47 -5.73 -32.54
C ASN A 297 16.89 -5.93 -34.01
N MET A 298 15.95 -6.31 -34.89
CA MET A 298 16.22 -6.50 -36.32
C MET A 298 16.33 -5.17 -37.09
N TRP A 299 16.00 -4.04 -36.46
CA TRP A 299 16.18 -2.72 -37.05
C TRP A 299 17.58 -2.19 -36.72
N ASP A 300 18.37 -1.87 -37.76
CA ASP A 300 19.76 -1.39 -37.67
C ASP A 300 19.95 -0.15 -36.75
N GLY A 301 18.89 0.65 -36.55
CA GLY A 301 18.91 1.83 -35.67
C GLY A 301 18.47 1.59 -34.22
N ALA A 302 17.99 0.39 -33.87
CA ALA A 302 17.34 0.15 -32.58
C ALA A 302 18.31 0.21 -31.39
N ASN A 303 19.58 -0.08 -31.62
CA ASN A 303 20.63 -0.14 -30.59
C ASN A 303 21.61 1.04 -30.66
N SER A 304 21.33 2.08 -31.45
CA SER A 304 22.21 3.24 -31.62
C SER A 304 21.56 4.56 -31.18
N GLY A 305 22.39 5.51 -30.75
CA GLY A 305 21.94 6.81 -30.28
C GLY A 305 21.15 6.76 -28.98
N TRP A 306 20.04 7.50 -28.92
CA TRP A 306 19.22 7.66 -27.71
C TRP A 306 18.06 6.65 -27.59
N TRP A 307 17.76 5.88 -28.64
CA TRP A 307 16.70 4.85 -28.64
C TRP A 307 16.85 3.79 -27.54
N PRO A 308 18.06 3.30 -27.22
CA PRO A 308 18.30 2.35 -26.14
C PRO A 308 17.74 2.74 -24.76
N VAL A 309 17.69 4.05 -24.45
CA VAL A 309 17.13 4.54 -23.19
C VAL A 309 15.63 4.22 -23.10
N LEU A 310 14.93 4.24 -24.23
CA LEU A 310 13.52 3.90 -24.29
C LEU A 310 13.31 2.40 -24.04
N TRP A 311 14.15 1.53 -24.61
CA TRP A 311 14.08 0.08 -24.37
C TRP A 311 14.38 -0.25 -22.91
N PHE A 312 15.43 0.34 -22.35
CA PHE A 312 15.78 0.18 -20.95
C PHE A 312 14.61 0.62 -20.05
N THR A 313 14.08 1.83 -20.29
CA THR A 313 12.96 2.38 -19.52
C THR A 313 11.70 1.52 -19.66
N ALA A 314 11.37 1.05 -20.86
CA ALA A 314 10.22 0.17 -21.09
C ALA A 314 10.32 -1.16 -20.32
N LYS A 315 11.52 -1.77 -20.27
CA LYS A 315 11.77 -2.98 -19.48
C LYS A 315 11.64 -2.72 -17.98
N VAL A 316 12.19 -1.62 -17.48
CA VAL A 316 12.02 -1.18 -16.08
C VAL A 316 10.54 -1.01 -15.76
N TRP A 317 9.78 -0.30 -16.59
CA TRP A 317 8.33 -0.12 -16.42
C TRP A 317 7.53 -1.43 -16.51
N THR A 318 8.02 -2.42 -17.25
CA THR A 318 7.41 -3.76 -17.27
C THR A 318 7.54 -4.43 -15.91
N PHE A 319 8.70 -4.35 -15.24
CA PHE A 319 8.83 -4.85 -13.87
C PHE A 319 8.01 -4.03 -12.86
N LEU A 320 7.98 -2.70 -12.99
CA LEU A 320 7.10 -1.86 -12.14
C LEU A 320 5.61 -2.23 -12.33
N PHE A 321 5.18 -2.53 -13.56
CA PHE A 321 3.84 -3.05 -13.82
C PHE A 321 3.61 -4.40 -13.12
N VAL A 322 4.59 -5.31 -13.15
CA VAL A 322 4.52 -6.58 -12.43
C VAL A 322 4.39 -6.35 -10.92
N PHE A 323 5.15 -5.42 -10.32
CA PHE A 323 4.99 -5.04 -8.90
C PHE A 323 3.55 -4.61 -8.57
N ILE A 324 2.99 -3.72 -9.39
CA ILE A 324 1.60 -3.25 -9.24
C ILE A 324 0.61 -4.41 -9.39
N TRP A 325 0.87 -5.31 -10.34
CA TRP A 325 0.00 -6.46 -10.59
C TRP A 325 0.04 -7.50 -9.46
N LEU A 326 1.21 -7.77 -8.90
CA LEU A 326 1.37 -8.63 -7.72
C LEU A 326 0.57 -8.09 -6.54
N ARG A 327 0.67 -6.78 -6.26
CA ARG A 327 -0.10 -6.11 -5.20
C ARG A 327 -1.61 -6.20 -5.40
N GLY A 328 -2.09 -6.07 -6.64
CA GLY A 328 -3.52 -6.14 -6.95
C GLY A 328 -4.10 -7.56 -6.92
N THR A 329 -3.26 -8.60 -6.87
CA THR A 329 -3.67 -9.98 -7.10
C THR A 329 -3.44 -10.90 -5.90
N LEU A 330 -2.28 -10.77 -5.25
CA LEU A 330 -1.85 -11.73 -4.22
C LEU A 330 -2.26 -11.28 -2.81
N PRO A 331 -2.72 -12.21 -1.96
CA PRO A 331 -2.91 -11.93 -0.54
C PRO A 331 -1.56 -11.75 0.17
N ARG A 332 -1.56 -11.05 1.30
CA ARG A 332 -0.36 -10.92 2.15
C ARG A 332 0.03 -12.29 2.72
N LEU A 333 1.33 -12.60 2.76
CA LEU A 333 1.85 -13.79 3.43
C LEU A 333 2.26 -13.46 4.86
N ARG A 334 2.09 -14.41 5.79
CA ARG A 334 2.56 -14.29 7.18
C ARG A 334 4.09 -14.35 7.25
N TYR A 335 4.69 -13.66 8.23
CA TYR A 335 6.14 -13.58 8.44
C TYR A 335 6.83 -14.94 8.43
N ASP A 336 6.31 -15.90 9.21
CA ASP A 336 6.89 -17.23 9.32
C ASP A 336 6.89 -17.99 7.98
N GLN A 337 5.81 -17.87 7.20
CA GLN A 337 5.70 -18.50 5.89
C GLN A 337 6.67 -17.88 4.89
N PHE A 338 6.83 -16.56 4.96
CA PHE A 338 7.75 -15.83 4.11
C PHE A 338 9.21 -16.20 4.42
N MET A 339 9.62 -16.17 5.69
CA MET A 339 10.98 -16.57 6.09
C MET A 339 11.29 -18.03 5.71
N ASN A 340 10.31 -18.93 5.83
CA ASN A 340 10.45 -20.31 5.37
C ASN A 340 10.64 -20.40 3.85
N LEU A 341 9.96 -19.57 3.04
CA LEU A 341 10.14 -19.54 1.59
C LEU A 341 11.58 -19.16 1.22
N GLY A 342 12.13 -18.10 1.81
CA GLY A 342 13.52 -17.69 1.59
C GLY A 342 14.53 -18.76 1.98
N TRP A 343 14.47 -19.19 3.26
CA TRP A 343 15.50 -20.07 3.84
C TRP A 343 15.40 -21.54 3.43
N LYS A 344 14.20 -22.08 3.22
CA LYS A 344 14.03 -23.51 2.89
C LYS A 344 13.92 -23.79 1.40
N LEU A 345 13.48 -22.81 0.60
CA LEU A 345 13.29 -23.01 -0.85
C LEU A 345 14.27 -22.20 -1.69
N LEU A 346 14.30 -20.87 -1.55
CA LEU A 346 15.04 -20.00 -2.48
C LEU A 346 16.56 -20.14 -2.34
N ILE A 347 17.10 -20.00 -1.12
CA ILE A 347 18.54 -20.07 -0.86
C ILE A 347 19.15 -21.44 -1.24
N PRO A 348 18.56 -22.59 -0.84
CA PRO A 348 19.12 -23.88 -1.22
C PRO A 348 19.05 -24.13 -2.73
N THR A 349 17.97 -23.68 -3.38
CA THR A 349 17.81 -23.85 -4.83
C THR A 349 18.79 -22.97 -5.62
N SER A 350 19.01 -21.72 -5.20
CA SER A 350 19.99 -20.85 -5.84
C SER A 350 21.42 -21.37 -5.65
N LEU A 351 21.77 -21.86 -4.47
CA LEU A 351 23.07 -22.47 -4.22
C LEU A 351 23.30 -23.71 -5.10
N ALA A 352 22.32 -24.61 -5.19
CA ALA A 352 22.39 -25.77 -6.07
C ALA A 352 22.56 -25.35 -7.54
N TRP A 353 21.85 -24.30 -7.96
CA TRP A 353 21.96 -23.77 -9.31
C TRP A 353 23.31 -23.14 -9.60
N VAL A 354 23.91 -22.40 -8.64
CA VAL A 354 25.29 -21.90 -8.75
C VAL A 354 26.26 -23.03 -9.00
N MET A 355 26.13 -24.17 -8.29
CA MET A 355 27.00 -25.33 -8.52
C MET A 355 26.84 -25.92 -9.93
N VAL A 356 25.62 -25.98 -10.45
CA VAL A 356 25.36 -26.43 -11.83
C VAL A 356 26.01 -25.50 -12.85
N VAL A 357 25.83 -24.18 -12.69
CA VAL A 357 26.42 -23.17 -13.59
C VAL A 357 27.94 -23.21 -13.54
N ALA A 358 28.54 -23.30 -12.34
CA ALA A 358 29.98 -23.41 -12.16
C ALA A 358 30.53 -24.67 -12.86
N THR A 359 29.86 -25.81 -12.68
CA THR A 359 30.24 -27.07 -13.34
C THR A 359 30.16 -26.96 -14.87
N ALA A 360 29.07 -26.38 -15.38
CA ALA A 360 28.91 -26.14 -16.82
C ALA A 360 30.02 -25.24 -17.37
N ARG A 361 30.47 -24.25 -16.60
CA ARG A 361 31.55 -23.35 -17.00
C ARG A 361 32.91 -24.06 -17.04
N VAL A 362 33.20 -24.92 -16.06
CA VAL A 362 34.44 -25.72 -16.04
C VAL A 362 34.50 -26.67 -17.22
N LEU A 363 33.42 -27.39 -17.52
CA LEU A 363 33.35 -28.30 -18.68
C LEU A 363 33.58 -27.56 -20.01
N GLN A 364 33.09 -26.33 -20.12
CA GLN A 364 33.38 -25.49 -21.29
C GLN A 364 34.85 -25.09 -21.36
N ALA A 365 35.48 -24.78 -20.22
CA ALA A 365 36.90 -24.44 -20.17
C ALA A 365 37.78 -25.63 -20.60
N GLU A 366 37.32 -26.86 -20.36
CA GLU A 366 37.95 -28.10 -20.85
C GLU A 366 37.65 -28.41 -22.33
N GLY A 367 36.86 -27.57 -23.01
CA GLY A 367 36.58 -27.68 -24.45
C GLY A 367 35.33 -28.47 -24.83
N TYR A 368 34.50 -28.88 -23.88
CA TYR A 368 33.22 -29.53 -24.19
C TYR A 368 32.13 -28.48 -24.49
N PRO A 369 31.52 -28.46 -25.70
CA PRO A 369 30.48 -27.48 -26.07
C PRO A 369 29.10 -27.82 -25.47
N VAL A 370 29.06 -28.25 -24.21
CA VAL A 370 27.86 -28.71 -23.50
C VAL A 370 27.26 -27.64 -22.59
N GLN A 371 27.84 -26.44 -22.53
CA GLN A 371 27.38 -25.38 -21.62
C GLN A 371 25.92 -24.98 -21.88
N THR A 372 25.59 -24.56 -23.10
CA THR A 372 24.23 -24.12 -23.46
C THR A 372 23.17 -25.19 -23.21
N PRO A 373 23.32 -26.47 -23.63
CA PRO A 373 22.31 -27.49 -23.34
C PRO A 373 22.21 -27.81 -21.84
N ILE A 374 23.31 -27.81 -21.09
CA ILE A 374 23.27 -28.02 -19.63
C ILE A 374 22.50 -26.87 -18.95
N LEU A 375 22.76 -25.62 -19.33
CA LEU A 375 22.09 -24.46 -18.75
C LEU A 375 20.59 -24.43 -19.09
N VAL A 376 20.21 -24.73 -20.33
CA VAL A 376 18.79 -24.73 -20.73
C VAL A 376 18.04 -25.92 -20.13
N ILE A 377 18.55 -27.15 -20.27
CA ILE A 377 17.88 -28.36 -19.78
C ILE A 377 17.89 -28.38 -18.25
N GLY A 378 19.05 -28.14 -17.63
CA GLY A 378 19.19 -28.03 -16.19
C GLY A 378 18.31 -26.90 -15.64
N GLY A 379 18.25 -25.77 -16.34
CA GLY A 379 17.45 -24.61 -15.97
C GLY A 379 15.96 -24.94 -15.98
N LEU A 380 15.47 -25.63 -17.01
CA LEU A 380 14.07 -26.09 -17.09
C LEU A 380 13.74 -27.11 -16.00
N VAL A 381 14.64 -28.05 -15.72
CA VAL A 381 14.44 -29.07 -14.66
C VAL A 381 14.38 -28.42 -13.29
N VAL A 382 15.36 -27.56 -12.95
CA VAL A 382 15.41 -26.87 -11.65
C VAL A 382 14.23 -25.92 -11.50
N THR A 383 13.86 -25.19 -12.55
CA THR A 383 12.66 -24.35 -12.56
C THR A 383 11.39 -25.17 -12.35
N GLY A 384 11.24 -26.30 -13.06
CA GLY A 384 10.09 -27.19 -12.92
C GLY A 384 9.98 -27.77 -11.51
N LEU A 385 11.11 -28.14 -10.89
CA LEU A 385 11.15 -28.57 -9.49
C LEU A 385 10.77 -27.44 -8.53
N LEU A 386 11.30 -26.23 -8.73
CA LEU A 386 10.97 -25.06 -7.93
C LEU A 386 9.47 -24.74 -7.99
N VAL A 387 8.89 -24.71 -9.20
CA VAL A 387 7.46 -24.46 -9.41
C VAL A 387 6.62 -25.57 -8.78
N LEU A 388 7.00 -26.84 -8.94
CA LEU A 388 6.30 -27.96 -8.33
C LEU A 388 6.31 -27.89 -6.79
N GLN A 389 7.45 -27.55 -6.19
CA GLN A 389 7.56 -27.38 -4.75
C GLN A 389 6.70 -26.21 -4.25
N PHE A 390 6.69 -25.09 -4.98
CA PHE A 390 5.85 -23.94 -4.68
C PHE A 390 4.35 -24.30 -4.70
N LEU A 391 3.90 -24.99 -5.75
CA LEU A 391 2.50 -25.42 -5.89
C LEU A 391 2.09 -26.44 -4.82
N ARG A 392 3.00 -27.33 -4.41
CA ARG A 392 2.76 -28.26 -3.30
C ARG A 392 2.64 -27.54 -1.96
N ALA A 393 3.47 -26.54 -1.71
CA ALA A 393 3.40 -25.72 -0.50
C ALA A 393 2.07 -24.94 -0.42
N GLY A 394 1.59 -24.40 -1.54
CA GLY A 394 0.29 -23.74 -1.62
C GLY A 394 -0.90 -24.66 -1.31
N ARG A 395 -0.82 -25.95 -1.68
CA ARG A 395 -1.87 -26.94 -1.38
C ARG A 395 -1.96 -27.31 0.10
N ALA A 396 -0.83 -27.38 0.81
CA ALA A 396 -0.84 -27.73 2.24
C ALA A 396 -1.62 -26.70 3.09
N MET A 397 -1.71 -25.45 2.63
CA MET A 397 -2.49 -24.38 3.26
C MET A 397 -4.01 -24.48 3.03
N GLY A 398 -4.46 -25.25 2.04
CA GLY A 398 -5.87 -25.35 1.66
C GLY A 398 -6.69 -26.36 2.47
N THR A 399 -6.14 -26.95 3.53
CA THR A 399 -6.94 -27.77 4.45
C THR A 399 -7.43 -26.83 5.56
N PRO A 400 -8.65 -26.25 5.47
CA PRO A 400 -9.17 -25.51 6.60
C PRO A 400 -9.15 -26.43 7.83
N PRO A 401 -8.74 -25.93 9.01
CA PRO A 401 -8.98 -26.67 10.24
C PRO A 401 -10.47 -27.02 10.26
N GLN A 402 -10.78 -28.31 10.48
CA GLN A 402 -12.16 -28.72 10.68
C GLN A 402 -12.66 -27.93 11.88
N VAL A 403 -13.51 -26.94 11.63
CA VAL A 403 -14.26 -26.30 12.70
C VAL A 403 -15.17 -27.41 13.20
N GLU A 404 -14.82 -27.98 14.35
CA GLU A 404 -15.76 -28.80 15.12
C GLU A 404 -17.01 -27.94 15.28
N GLU A 405 -18.10 -28.36 14.64
CA GLU A 405 -19.40 -27.71 14.81
C GLU A 405 -19.63 -27.57 16.32
N PRO A 406 -19.87 -26.35 16.84
CA PRO A 406 -20.23 -26.23 18.23
C PRO A 406 -21.48 -27.08 18.43
N VAL A 407 -21.36 -28.05 19.33
CA VAL A 407 -22.47 -28.88 19.81
C VAL A 407 -23.68 -27.98 19.99
N ALA A 408 -24.75 -28.27 19.25
CA ALA A 408 -25.98 -27.50 19.24
C ALA A 408 -26.31 -27.00 20.65
N ALA A 409 -26.14 -25.70 20.86
CA ALA A 409 -26.47 -25.08 22.12
C ALA A 409 -27.95 -25.33 22.37
N GLU A 410 -28.22 -26.13 23.39
CA GLU A 410 -29.54 -26.40 23.94
C GLU A 410 -30.22 -25.05 24.18
N SER A 411 -31.34 -24.82 23.51
CA SER A 411 -32.07 -23.56 23.56
C SER A 411 -32.57 -23.31 24.98
N THR A 412 -31.82 -22.54 25.77
CA THR A 412 -32.33 -21.99 27.02
C THR A 412 -33.41 -20.96 26.69
N ASP A 413 -34.62 -21.30 27.10
CA ASP A 413 -35.87 -20.54 27.05
C ASP A 413 -35.81 -19.29 27.97
N SER A 414 -34.90 -18.36 27.68
CA SER A 414 -34.84 -17.07 28.37
C SER A 414 -35.52 -16.00 27.51
N THR A 415 -36.73 -15.63 27.91
CA THR A 415 -37.59 -14.59 27.31
C THR A 415 -37.07 -13.15 27.52
N VAL A 416 -35.75 -12.96 27.62
CA VAL A 416 -35.15 -11.62 27.60
C VAL A 416 -34.84 -11.29 26.15
N PHE A 417 -35.70 -10.48 25.54
CA PHE A 417 -35.54 -9.94 24.20
C PHE A 417 -34.34 -8.98 24.14
N LEU A 418 -33.14 -9.53 24.02
CA LEU A 418 -31.90 -8.83 23.72
C LEU A 418 -31.24 -9.50 22.52
N GLY A 419 -31.78 -9.23 21.33
CA GLY A 419 -31.20 -9.68 20.08
C GLY A 419 -32.06 -9.17 18.93
N PHE A 420 -31.47 -8.37 18.05
CA PHE A 420 -32.05 -8.13 16.73
C PHE A 420 -32.30 -9.51 16.08
N PRO A 421 -33.47 -9.77 15.47
CA PRO A 421 -33.66 -11.00 14.71
C PRO A 421 -32.66 -10.99 13.56
N VAL A 422 -31.55 -11.71 13.74
CA VAL A 422 -30.64 -11.99 12.64
C VAL A 422 -31.41 -12.96 11.74
N PRO A 423 -31.67 -12.61 10.47
CA PRO A 423 -32.36 -13.52 9.57
C PRO A 423 -31.60 -14.84 9.55
N PRO A 424 -32.28 -16.00 9.64
CA PRO A 424 -31.61 -17.28 9.49
C PRO A 424 -30.84 -17.26 8.17
N LEU A 425 -29.59 -17.72 8.21
CA LEU A 425 -28.77 -17.87 7.01
C LEU A 425 -29.58 -18.65 5.96
N PRO A 426 -29.66 -18.16 4.71
CA PRO A 426 -30.32 -18.90 3.64
C PRO A 426 -29.79 -20.33 3.59
N ALA A 427 -30.65 -21.33 3.46
CA ALA A 427 -30.25 -22.74 3.47
C ALA A 427 -29.22 -23.09 2.36
N ASP A 428 -29.17 -22.28 1.30
CA ASP A 428 -28.21 -22.36 0.21
C ASP A 428 -26.86 -21.66 0.48
N ALA A 429 -26.72 -20.93 1.59
CA ALA A 429 -25.46 -20.25 1.95
C ALA A 429 -24.32 -21.27 2.14
N HIS A 430 -24.59 -22.38 2.84
CA HIS A 430 -23.62 -23.47 3.02
C HIS A 430 -23.41 -24.29 1.73
N ALA A 431 -24.44 -24.39 0.87
CA ALA A 431 -24.34 -25.09 -0.40
C ALA A 431 -23.43 -24.35 -1.42
N ARG A 432 -23.42 -23.01 -1.38
CA ARG A 432 -22.50 -22.18 -2.20
C ARG A 432 -21.05 -22.35 -1.79
N ASP A 433 -20.77 -22.54 -0.50
CA ASP A 433 -19.42 -22.83 -0.01
C ASP A 433 -18.97 -24.26 -0.39
N ALA A 434 -19.89 -25.23 -0.36
CA ALA A 434 -19.62 -26.62 -0.77
C ALA A 434 -19.31 -26.76 -2.28
N THR A 435 -19.76 -25.84 -3.13
CA THR A 435 -19.38 -25.79 -4.56
C THR A 435 -17.95 -25.30 -4.82
N ARG A 436 -17.17 -24.96 -3.78
CA ARG A 436 -15.73 -24.74 -3.90
C ARG A 436 -14.99 -26.08 -4.02
N THR A 437 -15.28 -26.77 -5.12
CA THR A 437 -14.67 -28.04 -5.54
C THR A 437 -13.15 -27.91 -5.60
N LYS A 438 -12.46 -28.77 -4.84
CA LYS A 438 -11.03 -29.16 -4.90
C LYS A 438 -10.11 -28.17 -5.64
N ALA A 439 -9.28 -27.48 -4.86
CA ALA A 439 -8.24 -26.61 -5.35
C ALA A 439 -7.41 -27.20 -6.50
N GLY A 440 -7.67 -26.72 -7.72
CA GLY A 440 -6.92 -27.10 -8.92
C GLY A 440 -5.44 -26.71 -8.78
N LEU A 441 -4.54 -27.40 -9.48
CA LEU A 441 -3.09 -27.10 -9.44
C LEU A 441 -2.78 -25.65 -9.86
N LEU A 442 -3.67 -25.01 -10.62
CA LEU A 442 -3.53 -23.66 -11.15
C LEU A 442 -4.37 -22.62 -10.41
N GLU A 443 -5.02 -22.95 -9.29
CA GLU A 443 -5.82 -21.97 -8.52
C GLU A 443 -5.03 -20.73 -8.07
N PRO A 444 -3.76 -20.84 -7.63
CA PRO A 444 -2.95 -19.65 -7.33
C PRO A 444 -2.77 -18.70 -8.53
N LEU A 445 -2.87 -19.23 -9.75
CA LEU A 445 -2.82 -18.46 -11.01
C LEU A 445 -4.20 -17.94 -11.44
N ALA A 446 -5.29 -18.48 -10.89
CA ALA A 446 -6.64 -18.03 -11.21
C ALA A 446 -6.86 -16.56 -10.78
N GLY A 447 -6.26 -16.14 -9.67
CA GLY A 447 -6.27 -14.73 -9.24
C GLY A 447 -5.69 -13.80 -10.31
N PHE A 448 -4.53 -14.16 -10.89
CA PHE A 448 -3.88 -13.38 -11.96
C PHE A 448 -4.74 -13.31 -13.22
N ALA A 449 -5.40 -14.41 -13.59
CA ALA A 449 -6.30 -14.44 -14.73
C ALA A 449 -7.51 -13.51 -14.51
N VAL A 450 -8.10 -13.52 -13.30
CA VAL A 450 -9.22 -12.65 -12.96
C VAL A 450 -8.80 -11.18 -13.00
N THR A 451 -7.69 -10.81 -12.35
CA THR A 451 -7.25 -9.41 -12.32
C THR A 451 -6.82 -8.89 -13.69
N ALA A 452 -6.21 -9.72 -14.53
CA ALA A 452 -5.92 -9.38 -15.92
C ALA A 452 -7.20 -9.17 -16.73
N ALA A 453 -8.19 -10.06 -16.58
CA ALA A 453 -9.45 -9.96 -17.31
C ALA A 453 -10.29 -8.75 -16.86
N THR A 454 -10.29 -8.39 -15.58
CA THR A 454 -11.03 -7.23 -15.07
C THR A 454 -10.38 -5.90 -15.44
N MET A 455 -9.05 -5.86 -15.60
CA MET A 455 -8.32 -4.63 -15.95
C MET A 455 -8.83 -3.95 -17.24
N PHE A 456 -9.31 -4.76 -18.20
CA PHE A 456 -9.83 -4.28 -19.49
C PHE A 456 -11.36 -4.15 -19.53
N LYS A 457 -12.07 -4.51 -18.44
CA LYS A 457 -13.51 -4.31 -18.35
C LYS A 457 -13.83 -2.85 -18.04
N LYS A 458 -15.00 -2.40 -18.51
CA LYS A 458 -15.51 -1.09 -18.14
C LYS A 458 -15.79 -1.09 -16.63
N PRO A 459 -15.21 -0.15 -15.85
CA PRO A 459 -15.46 -0.07 -14.41
C PRO A 459 -16.95 0.10 -14.11
N ASN A 460 -17.39 -0.38 -12.94
CA ASN A 460 -18.71 -0.05 -12.46
C ASN A 460 -18.67 1.43 -12.01
N THR A 461 -19.44 2.29 -12.66
CA THR A 461 -19.45 3.71 -12.32
C THR A 461 -20.33 3.92 -11.10
N GLU A 462 -19.71 4.14 -9.95
CA GLU A 462 -20.38 4.81 -8.85
C GLU A 462 -20.25 6.33 -9.08
N PHE A 463 -21.38 7.03 -9.21
CA PHE A 463 -21.40 8.49 -9.44
C PHE A 463 -21.11 9.27 -8.14
N TYR A 464 -20.30 8.73 -7.24
CA TYR A 464 -19.90 9.41 -6.01
C TYR A 464 -18.76 10.41 -6.30
N PRO A 465 -18.79 11.66 -5.80
CA PRO A 465 -19.68 12.21 -4.76
C PRO A 465 -21.00 12.84 -5.27
N GLU A 466 -21.23 12.96 -6.58
CA GLU A 466 -22.43 13.61 -7.13
C GLU A 466 -23.75 12.89 -6.78
N GLN A 467 -23.71 11.56 -6.66
CA GLN A 467 -24.83 10.70 -6.30
C GLN A 467 -24.41 9.85 -5.09
N LYS A 468 -25.03 10.11 -3.94
CA LYS A 468 -24.81 9.33 -2.73
C LYS A 468 -25.37 7.93 -2.91
N THR A 469 -24.56 6.93 -2.56
CA THR A 469 -25.01 5.53 -2.54
C THR A 469 -25.78 5.27 -1.25
N PRO A 470 -26.95 4.61 -1.30
CA PRO A 470 -27.67 4.26 -0.08
C PRO A 470 -26.83 3.24 0.70
N THR A 471 -26.47 3.57 1.95
CA THR A 471 -25.74 2.66 2.81
C THR A 471 -26.65 1.53 3.30
N ALA A 472 -26.07 0.41 3.72
CA ALA A 472 -26.84 -0.71 4.27
C ALA A 472 -27.62 -0.25 5.52
N PRO A 473 -28.82 -0.79 5.81
CA PRO A 473 -29.63 -0.37 6.97
C PRO A 473 -28.93 -0.47 8.34
N ARG A 474 -27.91 -1.32 8.45
CA ARG A 474 -27.08 -1.53 9.65
C ARG A 474 -25.83 -0.63 9.73
N TYR A 475 -25.66 0.28 8.78
CA TYR A 475 -24.49 1.17 8.77
C TYR A 475 -24.56 2.16 9.93
N HIS A 476 -23.46 2.29 10.66
CA HIS A 476 -23.30 3.21 11.76
C HIS A 476 -22.75 4.55 11.25
N GLY A 477 -23.63 5.49 10.91
CA GLY A 477 -23.26 6.82 10.46
C GLY A 477 -23.39 7.89 11.54
N ARG A 478 -23.74 9.11 11.13
CA ARG A 478 -23.90 10.28 11.99
C ARG A 478 -24.92 10.01 13.09
N HIS A 479 -24.58 10.34 14.32
CA HIS A 479 -25.51 10.29 15.45
C HIS A 479 -26.58 11.37 15.30
N GLN A 480 -27.80 11.03 15.70
CA GLN A 480 -28.94 11.94 15.73
C GLN A 480 -29.69 11.77 17.05
N LEU A 481 -30.01 12.90 17.68
CA LEU A 481 -30.90 13.00 18.83
C LEU A 481 -32.33 13.19 18.32
N ASN A 482 -33.20 12.24 18.65
CA ASN A 482 -34.56 12.20 18.15
C ASN A 482 -35.53 13.03 19.00
N ARG A 483 -36.62 13.44 18.36
CA ARG A 483 -37.76 14.14 18.96
C ARG A 483 -38.97 13.22 19.08
N HIS A 484 -39.87 13.55 20.00
CA HIS A 484 -41.21 13.01 20.07
C HIS A 484 -42.10 13.63 18.96
N PRO A 485 -43.27 13.02 18.65
CA PRO A 485 -44.16 13.50 17.58
C PRO A 485 -44.64 14.95 17.72
N ASP A 486 -44.68 15.48 18.93
CA ASP A 486 -45.09 16.87 19.23
C ASP A 486 -43.95 17.90 19.11
N GLY A 487 -42.70 17.43 19.05
CA GLY A 487 -41.49 18.26 18.92
C GLY A 487 -40.57 18.27 20.15
N LEU A 488 -41.02 17.76 21.30
CA LEU A 488 -40.20 17.62 22.51
C LEU A 488 -39.01 16.69 22.27
N GLU A 489 -37.91 16.93 22.96
CA GLU A 489 -36.70 16.12 22.85
C GLU A 489 -36.84 14.81 23.63
N LYS A 490 -36.35 13.70 23.06
CA LYS A 490 -36.31 12.41 23.77
C LYS A 490 -35.19 12.32 24.81
N CYS A 491 -34.18 13.18 24.71
CA CYS A 491 -33.00 13.13 25.56
C CYS A 491 -33.29 13.73 26.94
N ILE A 492 -33.20 12.91 27.98
CA ILE A 492 -33.42 13.33 29.38
C ILE A 492 -32.15 13.75 30.11
N GLY A 493 -30.98 13.76 29.44
CA GLY A 493 -29.73 14.19 30.07
C GLY A 493 -29.20 13.28 31.18
N CYS A 494 -29.47 11.95 31.12
CA CYS A 494 -29.07 10.99 32.15
C CYS A 494 -27.59 10.54 32.12
N GLU A 495 -26.80 11.02 31.15
CA GLU A 495 -25.34 10.76 31.01
C GLU A 495 -24.91 9.30 30.75
N LEU A 496 -25.82 8.31 30.75
CA LEU A 496 -25.50 6.90 30.50
C LEU A 496 -24.77 6.64 29.17
N CYS A 497 -25.13 7.38 28.11
CA CYS A 497 -24.48 7.27 26.81
C CYS A 497 -23.02 7.77 26.82
N ALA A 498 -22.70 8.76 27.66
CA ALA A 498 -21.33 9.22 27.86
C ALA A 498 -20.52 8.18 28.62
N TRP A 499 -21.10 7.62 29.68
CA TRP A 499 -20.45 6.57 30.48
C TRP A 499 -20.20 5.28 29.68
N ALA A 500 -21.12 4.90 28.79
CA ALA A 500 -20.97 3.75 27.93
C ALA A 500 -19.97 3.95 26.77
N CYS A 501 -19.49 5.17 26.53
CA CYS A 501 -18.62 5.46 25.39
C CYS A 501 -17.16 4.99 25.66
N PRO A 502 -16.65 3.95 24.97
CA PRO A 502 -15.29 3.44 25.23
C PRO A 502 -14.20 4.42 24.81
N ALA A 503 -14.52 5.33 23.88
CA ALA A 503 -13.59 6.36 23.40
C ALA A 503 -13.70 7.67 24.18
N ASP A 504 -14.64 7.77 25.13
CA ASP A 504 -14.93 8.99 25.90
C ASP A 504 -15.15 10.20 24.96
N ALA A 505 -15.96 9.97 23.93
CA ALA A 505 -16.23 10.93 22.86
C ALA A 505 -17.46 11.80 23.11
N ILE A 506 -18.27 11.47 24.12
CA ILE A 506 -19.57 12.10 24.37
C ILE A 506 -19.50 12.86 25.69
N TYR A 507 -19.92 14.12 25.68
CA TYR A 507 -20.12 14.94 26.88
C TYR A 507 -21.59 15.31 26.99
N VAL A 508 -22.20 15.08 28.16
CA VAL A 508 -23.60 15.37 28.42
C VAL A 508 -23.71 16.09 29.74
N GLU A 509 -24.55 17.12 29.78
CA GLU A 509 -24.92 17.80 31.02
C GLU A 509 -26.44 17.97 31.06
N GLY A 510 -27.09 17.35 32.04
CA GLY A 510 -28.54 17.45 32.24
C GLY A 510 -28.94 18.67 33.06
N ALA A 511 -30.10 19.26 32.76
CA ALA A 511 -30.76 20.29 33.58
C ALA A 511 -32.24 19.93 33.82
N ASP A 512 -32.87 20.59 34.78
CA ASP A 512 -34.24 20.31 35.17
C ASP A 512 -35.24 21.12 34.32
N ASN A 513 -36.33 20.49 33.89
CA ASN A 513 -37.43 21.19 33.22
C ASN A 513 -38.23 22.00 34.23
N THR A 514 -38.72 23.16 33.82
CA THR A 514 -39.68 23.96 34.61
C THR A 514 -41.07 23.92 33.99
N GLU A 515 -42.10 24.40 34.71
CA GLU A 515 -43.46 24.48 34.15
C GLU A 515 -43.55 25.41 32.93
N THR A 516 -42.68 26.43 32.86
CA THR A 516 -42.62 27.41 31.77
C THR A 516 -41.61 27.06 30.68
N GLU A 517 -40.53 26.34 31.00
CA GLU A 517 -39.45 25.97 30.08
C GLU A 517 -39.24 24.44 30.09
N ARG A 518 -39.99 23.75 29.23
CA ARG A 518 -39.96 22.29 29.10
C ARG A 518 -39.44 21.87 27.73
N PHE A 519 -38.32 21.15 27.73
CA PHE A 519 -37.65 20.66 26.52
C PHE A 519 -37.83 19.16 26.29
N SER A 520 -38.10 18.39 27.34
CA SER A 520 -38.41 16.96 27.30
C SER A 520 -39.64 16.64 28.18
N PRO A 521 -40.29 15.47 28.01
CA PRO A 521 -41.47 15.11 28.80
C PRO A 521 -41.18 14.91 30.29
N GLY A 522 -40.00 14.38 30.63
CA GLY A 522 -39.62 14.06 32.01
C GLY A 522 -39.21 15.27 32.86
N GLU A 523 -38.68 14.99 34.05
CA GLU A 523 -38.20 16.02 34.98
C GLU A 523 -36.92 16.72 34.49
N ARG A 524 -36.13 16.04 33.64
CA ARG A 524 -34.81 16.51 33.18
C ARG A 524 -34.68 16.47 31.67
N TYR A 525 -33.85 17.34 31.12
CA TYR A 525 -33.47 17.39 29.72
C TYR A 525 -31.95 17.51 29.57
N GLY A 526 -31.41 17.11 28.41
CA GLY A 526 -29.99 17.33 28.11
C GLY A 526 -29.74 18.79 27.75
N ARG A 527 -29.20 19.62 28.67
CA ARG A 527 -28.86 21.02 28.42
C ARG A 527 -27.70 21.13 27.44
N VAL A 528 -26.63 20.39 27.70
CA VAL A 528 -25.47 20.28 26.83
C VAL A 528 -25.37 18.84 26.35
N TYR A 529 -25.18 18.67 25.05
CA TYR A 529 -24.90 17.37 24.46
C TYR A 529 -23.88 17.57 23.35
N GLN A 530 -22.70 16.98 23.49
CA GLN A 530 -21.61 17.10 22.54
C GLN A 530 -21.07 15.72 22.17
N ILE A 531 -20.77 15.53 20.89
CA ILE A 531 -20.03 14.35 20.40
C ILE A 531 -18.80 14.83 19.65
N ASN A 532 -17.63 14.40 20.11
CA ASN A 532 -16.37 14.62 19.43
C ASN A 532 -16.12 13.53 18.38
N TYR A 533 -16.37 13.85 17.11
CA TYR A 533 -16.20 12.90 16.01
C TYR A 533 -14.74 12.57 15.69
N LEU A 534 -13.76 13.31 16.22
CA LEU A 534 -12.35 12.93 16.12
C LEU A 534 -11.98 11.75 17.04
N ARG A 535 -12.77 11.51 18.09
CA ARG A 535 -12.58 10.40 19.03
C ARG A 535 -13.53 9.23 18.77
N CYS A 536 -14.71 9.52 18.22
CA CYS A 536 -15.75 8.52 18.02
C CYS A 536 -15.30 7.39 17.08
N ILE A 537 -15.51 6.14 17.51
CA ILE A 537 -15.17 4.93 16.73
C ILE A 537 -16.39 4.27 16.07
N GLY A 538 -17.59 4.87 16.15
CA GLY A 538 -18.79 4.36 15.47
C GLY A 538 -19.31 3.00 15.97
N CYS A 539 -19.00 2.61 17.22
CA CYS A 539 -19.34 1.28 17.74
C CYS A 539 -20.84 1.05 18.03
N GLY A 540 -21.61 2.10 18.32
CA GLY A 540 -23.05 2.01 18.60
C GLY A 540 -23.44 1.74 20.06
N LEU A 541 -22.48 1.49 20.96
CA LEU A 541 -22.74 1.18 22.38
C LEU A 541 -23.55 2.27 23.11
N CYS A 542 -23.37 3.54 22.74
CA CYS A 542 -24.11 4.67 23.29
C CYS A 542 -25.62 4.62 23.00
N ILE A 543 -26.02 3.97 21.90
CA ILE A 543 -27.44 3.78 21.53
C ILE A 543 -28.05 2.67 22.39
N GLU A 544 -27.33 1.57 22.56
CA GLU A 544 -27.77 0.44 23.40
C GLU A 544 -27.93 0.86 24.86
N ALA A 545 -27.03 1.73 25.34
CA ALA A 545 -27.10 2.29 26.68
C ALA A 545 -28.21 3.34 26.88
N CYS A 546 -28.84 3.86 25.83
CA CYS A 546 -29.81 4.94 25.93
C CYS A 546 -31.20 4.41 26.35
N PRO A 547 -31.69 4.72 27.58
CA PRO A 547 -32.94 4.14 28.09
C PRO A 547 -34.18 4.63 27.33
N THR A 548 -34.17 5.88 26.88
CA THR A 548 -35.29 6.51 26.15
C THR A 548 -35.18 6.34 24.63
N ARG A 549 -34.14 5.67 24.14
CA ARG A 549 -33.79 5.57 22.71
C ARG A 549 -33.77 6.94 22.02
N ALA A 550 -33.29 7.95 22.74
CA ALA A 550 -33.14 9.30 22.21
C ALA A 550 -32.06 9.39 21.13
N LEU A 551 -31.03 8.55 21.21
CA LEU A 551 -29.91 8.55 20.27
C LEU A 551 -30.08 7.44 19.24
N THR A 552 -29.89 7.76 17.96
CA THR A 552 -29.82 6.78 16.87
C THR A 552 -28.67 7.10 15.93
N MET A 553 -28.10 6.10 15.28
CA MET A 553 -27.18 6.29 14.17
C MET A 553 -27.95 6.36 12.87
N THR A 554 -27.69 7.40 12.09
CA THR A 554 -28.24 7.56 10.76
C THR A 554 -27.34 6.87 9.74
N ASN A 555 -27.81 6.82 8.50
CA ASN A 555 -27.08 6.30 7.36
C ASN A 555 -26.17 7.35 6.70
N ASP A 556 -26.09 8.56 7.28
CA ASP A 556 -25.27 9.66 6.79
C ASP A 556 -23.79 9.42 7.13
N TYR A 557 -22.94 9.44 6.12
CA TYR A 557 -21.53 9.06 6.23
C TYR A 557 -20.55 10.20 5.91
N GLU A 558 -21.05 11.36 5.47
CA GLU A 558 -20.22 12.51 5.10
C GLU A 558 -20.10 13.48 6.28
N MET A 559 -19.10 13.26 7.14
CA MET A 559 -18.84 14.09 8.33
C MET A 559 -17.49 14.82 8.26
N THR A 560 -16.93 14.98 7.06
CA THR A 560 -15.62 15.61 6.86
C THR A 560 -15.73 17.13 7.02
N ASP A 561 -14.77 17.71 7.74
CA ASP A 561 -14.63 19.15 7.92
C ASP A 561 -13.16 19.56 7.78
N ASP A 562 -12.90 20.84 7.54
CA ASP A 562 -11.52 21.37 7.38
C ASP A 562 -10.91 21.85 8.71
N ASN A 563 -11.73 21.93 9.76
CA ASN A 563 -11.35 22.42 11.07
C ASN A 563 -11.77 21.43 12.17
N ARG A 564 -10.89 21.31 13.19
CA ARG A 564 -11.08 20.43 14.34
C ARG A 564 -12.29 20.83 15.19
N ALA A 565 -12.55 22.12 15.35
CA ALA A 565 -13.67 22.60 16.17
C ALA A 565 -15.02 22.15 15.59
N ASP A 566 -15.14 22.14 14.26
CA ASP A 566 -16.38 21.80 13.57
C ASP A 566 -16.70 20.30 13.60
N LEU A 567 -15.74 19.45 14.02
CA LEU A 567 -15.94 18.02 14.28
C LEU A 567 -16.43 17.73 15.70
N ILE A 568 -16.63 18.75 16.53
CA ILE A 568 -17.32 18.65 17.82
C ILE A 568 -18.76 19.05 17.56
N TYR A 569 -19.64 18.06 17.46
CA TYR A 569 -21.04 18.34 17.17
C TYR A 569 -21.76 18.61 18.47
N GLU A 570 -22.31 19.81 18.58
CA GLU A 570 -23.16 20.19 19.70
C GLU A 570 -24.62 19.76 19.46
N LYS A 571 -25.45 20.03 20.45
CA LYS A 571 -26.83 19.54 20.53
C LYS A 571 -27.67 20.01 19.34
N ASP A 572 -27.46 21.23 18.87
CA ASP A 572 -28.12 21.83 17.71
C ASP A 572 -27.88 21.04 16.42
N ARG A 573 -26.63 20.59 16.17
CA ARG A 573 -26.25 19.80 14.99
C ARG A 573 -26.68 18.33 15.10
N LEU A 574 -26.86 17.84 16.32
CA LEU A 574 -27.28 16.46 16.60
C LEU A 574 -28.79 16.28 16.62
N LEU A 575 -29.55 17.31 17.01
CA LEU A 575 -31.00 17.24 17.08
C LEU A 575 -31.65 17.02 15.71
N ALA A 576 -32.63 16.12 15.68
CA ALA A 576 -33.47 15.93 14.51
C ALA A 576 -34.19 17.25 14.15
N PRO A 577 -34.31 17.59 12.86
CA PRO A 577 -35.06 18.76 12.43
C PRO A 577 -36.54 18.62 12.78
N LEU A 578 -37.20 19.76 13.05
CA LEU A 578 -38.65 19.80 13.30
C LEU A 578 -39.41 19.46 12.01
N GLN A 579 -40.36 18.53 12.08
CA GLN A 579 -41.24 18.19 10.97
C GLN A 579 -42.46 19.13 10.92
N PRO A 580 -43.13 19.27 9.75
CA PRO A 580 -44.37 20.03 9.66
C PRO A 580 -45.42 19.49 10.65
N GLY A 581 -45.92 20.36 11.54
CA GLY A 581 -46.88 19.99 12.60
C GLY A 581 -46.26 19.87 14.00
N MET A 582 -44.92 19.82 14.12
CA MET A 582 -44.22 19.84 15.41
C MET A 582 -44.08 21.27 15.94
N THR A 583 -44.14 21.42 17.26
CA THR A 583 -43.88 22.69 17.95
C THR A 583 -42.42 22.73 18.42
N ALA A 584 -41.74 23.85 18.25
CA ALA A 584 -40.38 24.00 18.76
C ALA A 584 -40.42 24.07 20.31
N PRO A 585 -39.64 23.26 21.04
CA PRO A 585 -39.50 23.43 22.48
C PRO A 585 -38.84 24.79 22.80
N PRO A 586 -39.19 25.42 23.94
CA PRO A 586 -39.97 24.85 25.04
C PRO A 586 -41.50 24.92 24.84
N HIS A 587 -42.22 23.85 25.19
CA HIS A 587 -43.68 23.84 25.26
C HIS A 587 -44.20 22.79 26.26
N ALA A 588 -45.46 22.92 26.70
CA ALA A 588 -46.08 21.97 27.62
C ALA A 588 -46.33 20.61 26.94
N MET A 589 -46.44 19.56 27.76
CA MET A 589 -46.82 18.23 27.29
C MET A 589 -48.20 18.24 26.63
N HIS A 590 -48.45 17.27 25.74
CA HIS A 590 -49.73 17.10 25.09
C HIS A 590 -50.85 16.95 26.15
N PRO A 591 -51.97 17.67 26.02
CA PRO A 591 -53.08 17.60 26.97
C PRO A 591 -53.54 16.16 27.21
N GLY A 592 -53.60 15.77 28.48
CA GLY A 592 -54.06 14.44 28.90
C GLY A 592 -53.05 13.29 28.73
N ALA A 593 -51.83 13.57 28.24
CA ALA A 593 -50.74 12.60 28.21
C ALA A 593 -49.90 12.66 29.49
N ASP A 594 -49.42 11.51 29.95
CA ASP A 594 -48.42 11.40 31.01
C ASP A 594 -47.02 11.08 30.45
N GLU A 595 -45.99 11.09 31.31
CA GLU A 595 -44.62 10.78 30.90
C GLU A 595 -44.47 9.36 30.31
N ALA A 596 -45.25 8.41 30.81
CA ALA A 596 -45.23 7.03 30.32
C ALA A 596 -45.76 6.92 28.89
N ASP A 597 -46.79 7.69 28.54
CA ASP A 597 -47.34 7.75 27.19
C ASP A 597 -46.32 8.26 26.17
N TYR A 598 -45.42 9.17 26.56
CA TYR A 598 -44.31 9.62 25.72
C TYR A 598 -43.29 8.52 25.44
N TYR A 599 -42.88 7.76 26.46
CA TYR A 599 -41.90 6.67 26.28
C TYR A 599 -42.49 5.44 25.60
N LEU A 600 -43.79 5.21 25.74
CA LEU A 600 -44.52 4.16 25.03
C LEU A 600 -44.89 4.57 23.59
N GLY A 601 -44.68 5.83 23.21
CA GLY A 601 -44.96 6.33 21.86
C GLY A 601 -46.44 6.50 21.54
N ARG A 602 -47.28 6.76 22.55
CA ARG A 602 -48.74 6.90 22.43
C ARG A 602 -49.21 8.33 22.17
N VAL A 603 -48.31 9.30 22.19
CA VAL A 603 -48.62 10.73 22.01
C VAL A 603 -48.90 11.05 20.52
N PRO A 604 -50.03 11.70 20.20
CA PRO A 604 -50.34 12.16 18.85
C PRO A 604 -49.32 13.19 18.33
N GLY A 605 -49.12 13.25 17.00
CA GLY A 605 -48.24 14.23 16.36
C GLY A 605 -48.85 15.62 16.11
N ASP A 606 -50.05 15.87 16.60
CA ASP A 606 -50.73 17.15 16.44
C ASP A 606 -50.29 18.10 17.56
N ALA A 607 -49.78 19.28 17.19
CA ALA A 607 -49.34 20.30 18.14
C ALA A 607 -50.45 20.66 19.15
N PRO A 608 -50.17 20.69 20.46
CA PRO A 608 -51.13 21.20 21.43
C PRO A 608 -51.39 22.69 21.17
N ALA A 609 -52.66 23.08 21.07
CA ALA A 609 -53.07 24.47 20.86
C ALA A 609 -52.47 25.38 21.95
N THR A 610 -51.51 26.23 21.57
CA THR A 610 -50.83 27.13 22.49
C THR A 610 -51.77 28.26 22.94
N ASN A 611 -52.17 28.23 24.21
CA ASN A 611 -52.70 29.43 24.87
C ASN A 611 -51.53 30.39 25.12
N GLY A 612 -51.72 31.65 24.73
CA GLY A 612 -50.64 32.63 24.54
C GLY A 612 -49.66 32.77 25.70
N ALA A 613 -48.40 32.47 25.42
CA ALA A 613 -47.24 33.02 26.10
C ALA A 613 -46.28 33.53 25.03
N THR A 614 -46.10 34.85 25.00
CA THR A 614 -45.19 35.58 24.12
C THR A 614 -43.75 35.10 24.34
N ALA A 615 -43.10 34.65 23.26
CA ALA A 615 -41.68 34.39 23.22
C ALA A 615 -40.90 35.67 23.59
N VAL A 616 -40.14 35.62 24.69
CA VAL A 616 -39.13 36.64 25.01
C VAL A 616 -37.84 36.23 24.30
N PRO A 617 -37.23 37.07 23.44
CA PRO A 617 -35.94 36.75 22.84
C PRO A 617 -34.84 36.91 23.89
N HIS A 618 -33.99 35.90 24.05
CA HIS A 618 -32.71 36.04 24.77
C HIS A 618 -31.80 37.02 23.99
N PRO A 619 -31.22 38.04 24.66
CA PRO A 619 -30.28 38.95 24.01
C PRO A 619 -28.90 38.30 23.96
N GLY A 620 -28.40 37.94 22.77
CA GLY A 620 -26.99 37.55 22.64
C GLY A 620 -26.60 36.74 21.40
N GLU A 621 -27.53 36.18 20.63
CA GLU A 621 -27.17 35.33 19.50
C GLU A 621 -27.55 36.02 18.18
N ALA A 622 -26.55 36.60 17.52
CA ALA A 622 -26.71 36.96 16.12
C ALA A 622 -26.97 35.67 15.33
N PRO A 623 -28.03 35.60 14.49
CA PRO A 623 -28.29 34.41 13.71
C PRO A 623 -27.13 34.24 12.73
N ARG A 624 -26.23 33.29 12.99
CA ARG A 624 -25.36 32.77 11.94
C ARG A 624 -26.31 32.11 10.95
N GLN A 625 -26.42 32.72 9.77
CA GLN A 625 -27.12 32.11 8.64
C GLN A 625 -26.60 30.69 8.51
N PRO A 626 -27.47 29.66 8.51
CA PRO A 626 -27.05 28.34 8.06
C PRO A 626 -26.47 28.55 6.66
N ALA A 627 -25.23 28.11 6.46
CA ALA A 627 -24.65 28.08 5.13
C ALA A 627 -25.66 27.37 4.23
N ALA A 628 -26.27 28.13 3.32
CA ALA A 628 -27.26 27.61 2.42
C ALA A 628 -26.64 26.43 1.68
N ALA A 629 -27.17 25.23 1.91
CA ALA A 629 -27.10 24.16 0.95
C ALA A 629 -27.88 24.65 -0.28
N ALA A 630 -27.20 25.42 -1.13
CA ALA A 630 -27.70 25.78 -2.43
C ALA A 630 -27.71 24.49 -3.27
N ALA A 631 -28.84 23.82 -3.25
CA ALA A 631 -29.24 22.94 -4.33
C ALA A 631 -29.50 23.83 -5.56
N GLU A 632 -28.47 24.03 -6.39
CA GLU A 632 -28.64 24.50 -7.77
C GLU A 632 -28.11 23.45 -8.73
N GLY A 633 -28.99 22.52 -9.06
CA GLY A 633 -28.98 21.87 -10.37
C GLY A 633 -29.87 22.69 -11.31
N ALA A 634 -29.27 23.53 -12.16
CA ALA A 634 -29.79 23.91 -13.47
C ALA A 634 -28.79 24.82 -14.23
N THR A 635 -28.47 24.42 -15.47
CA THR A 635 -27.95 25.24 -16.58
C THR A 635 -26.54 25.86 -16.47
N ARG A 636 -25.54 25.14 -16.97
CA ARG A 636 -24.81 25.50 -18.22
C ARG A 636 -23.92 24.37 -18.71
#